data_AF-A0A803QUV8-F1
#
_entry.id   AF-A0A803QUV8-F1
#
_cell.length_a   1.000
_cell.length_b   1.000
_cell.length_c   1.000
_cell.angle_alpha   90.00
_cell.angle_beta   90.00
_cell.angle_gamma   90.00
#
_symmetry.space_group_name_H-M   'P 1'
#
loop_
_entity.id
_entity.type
_entity.pdbx_description
1 polymer ?
#
loop_
_entity_poly.entity_id
_entity_poly.type
_entity_poly.pdbx_seq_one_letter_code
_entity_poly.pdbx_strand_id
1 'polypeptide(L)'
;MDAVSDLLPAFAKSMGSHFAPIFAKLFEPLMKFAKASRPPQDRTMVVACLAEVAQDMGAPIAGYVDRLMPLVLKELASSDPTNRRNAAFCVGELCKNGGDGALKYYGDVLRGLFPLFGESEPDDAVRDNAAGAVARMIMVHPESIPLNQVLPFFLKALPLKEDHEESMTVYTCVSTLVLSSNPQILSLVPELVNVFAQVVISPNETPEVKAQVGRAFSHLISLYGQQMQPLLSNLSPAHANALAAFSPKS
;
A
#
# COMPACT_ATOMS: atom_id res chain seq x y z
N MET A 1 -9.57 20.92 -16.29
CA MET A 1 -8.92 20.30 -15.12
C MET A 1 -8.10 19.13 -15.64
N ASP A 2 -8.72 18.31 -16.49
CA ASP A 2 -8.19 17.07 -17.08
C ASP A 2 -6.77 17.20 -17.65
N ALA A 3 -6.51 18.20 -18.50
CA ALA A 3 -5.16 18.40 -19.05
C ALA A 3 -4.08 18.75 -18.00
N VAL A 4 -4.46 19.31 -16.85
CA VAL A 4 -3.53 19.62 -15.74
C VAL A 4 -3.29 18.38 -14.88
N SER A 5 -4.33 17.59 -14.60
CA SER A 5 -4.18 16.34 -13.86
C SER A 5 -3.33 15.31 -14.60
N ASP A 6 -3.28 15.34 -15.93
CA ASP A 6 -2.46 14.41 -16.71
C ASP A 6 -1.02 14.90 -16.86
N LEU A 7 -0.81 16.22 -16.93
CA LEU A 7 0.49 16.80 -17.26
C LEU A 7 1.45 16.87 -16.07
N LEU A 8 0.96 17.17 -14.86
CA LEU A 8 1.85 17.26 -13.68
C LEU A 8 2.44 15.90 -13.29
N PRO A 9 1.67 14.80 -13.22
CA PRO A 9 2.21 13.46 -13.02
C PRO A 9 3.22 13.06 -14.09
N ALA A 10 2.93 13.33 -15.37
CA ALA A 10 3.85 13.02 -16.45
C ALA A 10 5.20 13.76 -16.31
N PHE A 11 5.19 15.03 -15.90
CA PHE A 11 6.43 15.75 -15.59
C PHE A 11 7.15 15.19 -14.37
N ALA A 12 6.43 14.87 -13.29
CA ALA A 12 7.02 14.24 -12.11
C ALA A 12 7.70 12.92 -12.48
N LYS A 13 7.01 12.05 -13.24
CA LYS A 13 7.54 10.77 -13.74
C LYS A 13 8.80 10.93 -14.58
N SER A 14 8.83 11.93 -15.46
CA SER A 14 9.95 12.16 -16.36
C SER A 14 11.15 12.84 -15.69
N MET A 15 10.92 13.71 -14.71
CA MET A 15 11.97 14.58 -14.14
C MET A 15 12.40 14.17 -12.73
N GLY A 16 11.60 13.35 -12.04
CA GLY A 16 11.76 13.02 -10.64
C GLY A 16 11.83 14.27 -9.77
N SER A 17 12.79 14.31 -8.84
CA SER A 17 13.00 15.44 -7.94
C SER A 17 13.31 16.78 -8.64
N HIS A 18 13.81 16.76 -9.88
CA HIS A 18 14.06 17.98 -10.66
C HIS A 18 12.78 18.73 -11.04
N PHE A 19 11.60 18.10 -10.89
CA PHE A 19 10.31 18.75 -11.10
C PHE A 19 9.98 19.80 -10.02
N ALA A 20 10.60 19.71 -8.83
CA ALA A 20 10.23 20.52 -7.66
C ALA A 20 10.14 22.05 -7.92
N PRO A 21 11.09 22.70 -8.63
CA PRO A 21 11.00 24.14 -8.90
C PRO A 21 9.81 24.51 -9.79
N ILE A 22 9.35 23.60 -10.65
CA ILE A 22 8.17 23.78 -11.50
C ILE A 22 6.90 23.55 -10.67
N PHE A 23 6.85 22.44 -9.93
CA PHE A 23 5.72 22.12 -9.06
C PHE A 23 5.43 23.24 -8.05
N ALA A 24 6.47 23.87 -7.47
CA ALA A 24 6.30 25.00 -6.56
C ALA A 24 5.50 26.16 -7.15
N LYS A 25 5.62 26.42 -8.46
CA LYS A 25 4.85 27.48 -9.15
C LYS A 25 3.41 27.05 -9.44
N LEU A 26 3.17 25.75 -9.58
CA LEU A 26 1.88 25.17 -9.99
C LEU A 26 1.04 24.69 -8.80
N PHE A 27 1.64 24.56 -7.62
CA PHE A 27 0.97 24.10 -6.41
C PHE A 27 -0.23 24.96 -6.01
N GLU A 28 -0.05 26.29 -5.86
CA GLU A 28 -1.16 27.17 -5.50
C GLU A 28 -2.30 27.20 -6.54
N PRO A 29 -2.00 27.30 -7.86
CA PRO A 29 -3.02 27.10 -8.88
C PRO A 29 -3.79 25.77 -8.74
N LEU A 30 -3.10 24.65 -8.53
CA LEU A 30 -3.72 23.33 -8.35
C LEU A 30 -4.64 23.30 -7.13
N MET A 31 -4.20 23.83 -6.00
CA MET A 31 -4.97 23.84 -4.76
C MET A 31 -6.26 24.68 -4.82
N LYS A 32 -6.42 25.56 -5.81
CA LYS A 32 -7.70 26.26 -6.05
C LYS A 32 -8.82 25.30 -6.47
N PHE A 33 -8.48 24.16 -7.09
CA PHE A 33 -9.43 23.13 -7.50
C PHE A 33 -9.82 22.20 -6.33
N ALA A 34 -9.01 22.13 -5.28
CA ALA A 34 -9.29 21.35 -4.06
C ALA A 34 -10.30 22.02 -3.10
N LYS A 35 -10.71 23.27 -3.36
CA LYS A 35 -11.60 24.01 -2.46
C LYS A 35 -12.98 23.35 -2.37
N ALA A 36 -13.59 23.38 -1.18
CA ALA A 36 -14.92 22.82 -0.95
C ALA A 36 -16.02 23.45 -1.82
N SER A 37 -15.81 24.68 -2.32
CA SER A 37 -16.71 25.36 -3.25
C SER A 37 -16.64 24.83 -4.70
N ARG A 38 -15.73 23.89 -4.99
CA ARG A 38 -15.57 23.27 -6.32
C ARG A 38 -16.34 21.95 -6.39
N PRO A 39 -16.70 21.49 -7.61
CA PRO A 39 -17.31 20.19 -7.82
C PRO A 39 -16.52 19.06 -7.15
N PRO A 40 -17.18 18.01 -6.62
CA PRO A 40 -16.48 16.87 -6.04
C PRO A 40 -15.41 16.26 -6.95
N GLN A 41 -15.70 16.14 -8.25
CA GLN A 41 -14.79 15.58 -9.25
C GLN A 41 -13.47 16.38 -9.36
N ASP A 42 -13.52 17.71 -9.25
CA ASP A 42 -12.29 18.53 -9.23
C ASP A 42 -11.38 18.10 -8.07
N ARG A 43 -11.95 17.81 -6.89
CA ARG A 43 -11.17 17.38 -5.73
C ARG A 43 -10.61 15.98 -5.92
N THR A 44 -11.41 15.05 -6.46
CA THR A 44 -10.99 13.68 -6.81
C THR A 44 -9.73 13.70 -7.66
N MET A 45 -9.75 14.54 -8.70
CA MET A 45 -8.66 14.58 -9.66
C MET A 45 -7.44 15.35 -9.13
N VAL A 46 -7.63 16.35 -8.25
CA VAL A 46 -6.50 16.96 -7.54
C VAL A 46 -5.80 15.94 -6.64
N VAL A 47 -6.56 15.14 -5.89
CA VAL A 47 -5.95 14.10 -5.02
C VAL A 47 -5.22 13.04 -5.84
N ALA A 48 -5.80 12.58 -6.96
CA ALA A 48 -5.13 11.65 -7.87
C ALA A 48 -3.81 12.23 -8.41
N CYS A 49 -3.87 13.45 -8.96
CA CYS A 49 -2.71 14.16 -9.48
C CYS A 49 -1.61 14.34 -8.42
N LEU A 50 -1.97 14.72 -7.19
CA LEU A 50 -1.03 14.88 -6.08
C LEU A 50 -0.39 13.57 -5.65
N ALA A 51 -1.13 12.45 -5.73
CA ALA A 51 -0.61 11.13 -5.38
C ALA A 51 0.52 10.70 -6.33
N GLU A 52 0.28 10.80 -7.64
CA GLU A 52 1.31 10.47 -8.65
C GLU A 52 2.49 11.44 -8.59
N VAL A 53 2.23 12.74 -8.38
CA VAL A 53 3.33 13.70 -8.16
C VAL A 53 4.13 13.34 -6.90
N ALA A 54 3.49 12.94 -5.80
CA ALA A 54 4.18 12.51 -4.59
C ALA A 54 5.04 11.26 -4.84
N GLN A 55 4.50 10.29 -5.58
CA GLN A 55 5.19 9.06 -5.96
C GLN A 55 6.45 9.34 -6.77
N ASP A 56 6.32 10.13 -7.84
CA ASP A 56 7.38 10.26 -8.84
C ASP A 56 8.34 11.40 -8.54
N MET A 57 7.87 12.52 -7.95
CA MET A 57 8.76 13.61 -7.53
C MET A 57 9.60 13.20 -6.31
N GLY A 58 9.06 12.33 -5.45
CA GLY A 58 9.74 11.80 -4.27
C GLY A 58 9.96 12.86 -3.17
N ALA A 59 11.14 12.82 -2.53
CA ALA A 59 11.47 13.57 -1.32
C ALA A 59 11.08 15.08 -1.29
N PRO A 60 11.13 15.86 -2.39
CA PRO A 60 10.65 17.24 -2.37
C PRO A 60 9.19 17.43 -1.96
N ILE A 61 8.35 16.38 -2.03
CA ILE A 61 6.96 16.46 -1.57
C ILE A 61 6.84 16.75 -0.07
N ALA A 62 7.89 16.48 0.71
CA ALA A 62 7.97 16.78 2.14
C ALA A 62 7.59 18.24 2.48
N GLY A 63 7.95 19.20 1.60
CA GLY A 63 7.61 20.62 1.78
C GLY A 63 6.11 20.94 1.69
N TYR A 64 5.28 19.99 1.27
CA TYR A 64 3.85 20.17 1.04
C TYR A 64 2.96 19.33 1.97
N VAL A 65 3.54 18.39 2.72
CA VAL A 65 2.82 17.42 3.57
C VAL A 65 1.78 18.10 4.46
N ASP A 66 2.17 19.16 5.18
CA ASP A 66 1.29 19.87 6.13
C ASP A 66 0.07 20.51 5.46
N ARG A 67 0.19 20.86 4.18
CA ARG A 67 -0.88 21.46 3.39
C ARG A 67 -1.76 20.43 2.70
N LEU A 68 -1.20 19.26 2.40
CA LEU A 68 -1.88 18.19 1.69
C LEU A 68 -2.63 17.25 2.64
N MET A 69 -1.99 16.84 3.74
CA MET A 69 -2.51 15.79 4.61
C MET A 69 -3.94 16.05 5.12
N PRO A 70 -4.33 17.28 5.57
CA PRO A 70 -5.70 17.53 5.99
C PRO A 70 -6.75 17.32 4.89
N LEU A 71 -6.42 17.64 3.64
CA LEU A 71 -7.29 17.39 2.48
C LEU A 71 -7.43 15.90 2.22
N VAL A 72 -6.31 15.17 2.17
CA VAL A 72 -6.31 13.75 1.81
C VAL A 72 -6.99 12.91 2.90
N LEU A 73 -6.75 13.20 4.18
CA LEU A 73 -7.44 12.55 5.31
C LEU A 73 -8.95 12.74 5.25
N LYS A 74 -9.44 13.89 4.79
CA LYS A 74 -10.87 14.12 4.60
C LYS A 74 -11.43 13.25 3.47
N GLU A 75 -10.69 13.09 2.38
CA GLU A 75 -11.14 12.32 1.22
C GLU A 75 -11.08 10.80 1.46
N LEU A 76 -10.27 10.31 2.41
CA LEU A 76 -10.35 8.92 2.91
C LEU A 76 -11.73 8.56 3.46
N ALA A 77 -12.46 9.55 3.99
CA ALA A 77 -13.81 9.38 4.51
C ALA A 77 -14.91 9.80 3.49
N SER A 78 -14.55 9.94 2.21
CA SER A 78 -15.51 10.32 1.17
C SER A 78 -16.60 9.26 0.97
N SER A 79 -17.80 9.69 0.61
CA SER A 79 -18.86 8.78 0.17
C SER A 79 -18.56 8.12 -1.18
N ASP A 80 -17.69 8.73 -1.99
CA ASP A 80 -17.28 8.21 -3.31
C ASP A 80 -16.08 7.24 -3.17
N PRO A 81 -16.22 5.96 -3.59
CA PRO A 81 -15.12 4.99 -3.53
C PRO A 81 -13.89 5.43 -4.33
N THR A 82 -14.06 6.12 -5.46
CA THR A 82 -12.95 6.63 -6.27
C THR A 82 -12.07 7.58 -5.47
N ASN A 83 -12.71 8.45 -4.67
CA ASN A 83 -11.99 9.39 -3.81
C ASN A 83 -11.28 8.66 -2.68
N ARG A 84 -11.93 7.67 -2.05
CA ARG A 84 -11.29 6.88 -0.99
C ARG A 84 -10.07 6.13 -1.52
N ARG A 85 -10.17 5.51 -2.69
CA ARG A 85 -9.05 4.82 -3.36
C ARG A 85 -7.88 5.77 -3.61
N ASN A 86 -8.13 6.88 -4.30
CA ASN A 86 -7.10 7.86 -4.62
C ASN A 86 -6.50 8.49 -3.35
N ALA A 87 -7.31 8.72 -2.32
CA ALA A 87 -6.84 9.23 -1.04
C ALA A 87 -5.98 8.21 -0.30
N ALA A 88 -6.34 6.92 -0.31
CA ALA A 88 -5.54 5.84 0.27
C ALA A 88 -4.16 5.77 -0.39
N PHE A 89 -4.12 5.77 -1.71
CA PHE A 89 -2.88 5.86 -2.47
C PHE A 89 -2.05 7.10 -2.09
N CYS A 90 -2.70 8.28 -2.11
CA CYS A 90 -2.05 9.56 -1.83
C CYS A 90 -1.47 9.62 -0.41
N VAL A 91 -2.20 9.19 0.64
CA VAL A 91 -1.63 9.17 2.00
C VAL A 91 -0.44 8.22 2.10
N GLY A 92 -0.48 7.08 1.39
CA GLY A 92 0.64 6.15 1.31
C GLY A 92 1.90 6.80 0.72
N GLU A 93 1.76 7.47 -0.42
CA GLU A 93 2.89 8.17 -1.07
C GLU A 93 3.37 9.38 -0.28
N LEU A 94 2.47 10.12 0.41
CA LEU A 94 2.87 11.20 1.32
C LEU A 94 3.61 10.67 2.55
N CYS A 95 3.20 9.54 3.12
CA CYS A 95 3.93 8.93 4.24
C CYS A 95 5.30 8.41 3.80
N LYS A 96 5.38 7.81 2.60
CA LYS A 96 6.63 7.29 2.04
C LYS A 96 7.64 8.37 1.70
N ASN A 97 7.20 9.45 1.06
CA ASN A 97 8.08 10.45 0.47
C ASN A 97 8.13 11.77 1.28
N GLY A 98 7.28 11.92 2.28
CA GLY A 98 7.12 13.15 3.07
C GLY A 98 8.17 13.38 4.15
N GLY A 99 9.06 12.41 4.39
CA GLY A 99 10.07 12.44 5.45
C GLY A 99 9.47 12.56 6.86
N ASP A 100 10.28 12.96 7.84
CA ASP A 100 9.88 13.04 9.25
C ASP A 100 8.66 13.95 9.49
N GLY A 101 8.41 14.92 8.60
CA GLY A 101 7.23 15.78 8.66
C GLY A 101 5.91 15.02 8.54
N ALA A 102 5.90 13.86 7.89
CA ALA A 102 4.73 13.00 7.76
C ALA A 102 4.42 12.21 9.04
N LEU A 103 5.42 11.92 9.88
CA LEU A 103 5.27 11.07 11.08
C LEU A 103 4.19 11.56 12.04
N LYS A 104 4.05 12.88 12.21
CA LYS A 104 3.02 13.46 13.09
C LYS A 104 1.58 13.12 12.66
N TYR A 105 1.38 12.69 11.42
CA TYR A 105 0.08 12.32 10.87
C TYR A 105 -0.18 10.81 10.89
N TYR A 106 0.81 9.96 11.19
CA TYR A 106 0.66 8.50 11.09
C TYR A 106 -0.52 7.98 11.91
N GLY A 107 -0.75 8.52 13.11
CA GLY A 107 -1.91 8.16 13.93
C GLY A 107 -3.25 8.50 13.26
N ASP A 108 -3.36 9.65 12.61
CA ASP A 108 -4.56 10.05 11.86
C ASP A 108 -4.75 9.21 10.60
N VAL A 109 -3.66 8.94 9.87
CA VAL A 109 -3.68 8.11 8.66
C VAL A 109 -4.14 6.69 8.99
N LEU A 110 -3.57 6.06 10.02
CA LEU A 110 -4.01 4.71 10.44
C LEU A 110 -5.48 4.69 10.86
N ARG A 111 -5.94 5.72 11.60
CA ARG A 111 -7.37 5.85 11.95
C ARG A 111 -8.27 6.00 10.71
N GLY A 112 -7.82 6.72 9.70
CA GLY A 112 -8.56 6.92 8.45
C GLY A 112 -8.58 5.68 7.55
N LEU A 113 -7.48 4.91 7.52
CA LEU A 113 -7.37 3.69 6.72
C LEU A 113 -8.10 2.51 7.36
N PHE A 114 -8.15 2.42 8.69
CA PHE A 114 -8.72 1.27 9.39
C PHE A 114 -10.14 0.86 8.95
N PRO A 115 -11.11 1.78 8.79
CA PRO A 115 -12.45 1.46 8.30
C PRO A 115 -12.48 0.87 6.89
N LEU A 116 -11.47 1.17 6.05
CA LEU A 116 -11.40 0.71 4.66
C LEU A 116 -11.10 -0.80 4.57
N PHE A 117 -10.51 -1.39 5.61
CA PHE A 117 -10.32 -2.85 5.72
C PHE A 117 -11.56 -3.58 6.23
N GLY A 118 -12.60 -2.84 6.65
CA GLY A 118 -13.82 -3.40 7.19
C GLY A 118 -14.74 -4.00 6.12
N GLU A 119 -15.65 -4.87 6.55
CA GLU A 119 -16.69 -5.44 5.69
C GLU A 119 -17.64 -4.38 5.12
N SER A 120 -17.68 -3.19 5.74
CA SER A 120 -18.45 -2.02 5.30
C SER A 120 -17.91 -1.33 4.05
N GLU A 121 -16.65 -1.56 3.68
CA GLU A 121 -16.09 -1.05 2.42
C GLU A 121 -16.30 -2.10 1.32
N PRO A 122 -17.24 -1.94 0.38
CA PRO A 122 -17.50 -2.96 -0.64
C PRO A 122 -16.49 -2.95 -1.79
N ASP A 123 -15.73 -1.87 -1.96
CA ASP A 123 -14.83 -1.70 -3.11
C ASP A 123 -13.46 -2.32 -2.82
N ASP A 124 -13.15 -3.37 -3.58
CA ASP A 124 -11.90 -4.11 -3.40
C ASP A 124 -10.67 -3.29 -3.84
N ALA A 125 -10.79 -2.38 -4.81
CA ALA A 125 -9.67 -1.50 -5.19
C ALA A 125 -9.35 -0.48 -4.08
N VAL A 126 -10.36 -0.01 -3.34
CA VAL A 126 -10.14 0.82 -2.13
C VAL A 126 -9.36 0.04 -1.07
N ARG A 127 -9.73 -1.22 -0.82
CA ARG A 127 -9.04 -2.10 0.14
C ARG A 127 -7.59 -2.35 -0.27
N ASP A 128 -7.36 -2.59 -1.56
CA ASP A 128 -6.03 -2.86 -2.10
C ASP A 128 -5.11 -1.64 -1.94
N ASN A 129 -5.62 -0.44 -2.24
CA ASN A 129 -4.88 0.81 -2.05
C ASN A 129 -4.64 1.13 -0.57
N ALA A 130 -5.57 0.79 0.33
CA ALA A 130 -5.36 0.91 1.77
C ALA A 130 -4.26 -0.04 2.25
N ALA A 131 -4.22 -1.27 1.74
CA ALA A 131 -3.13 -2.21 2.00
C ALA A 131 -1.79 -1.67 1.50
N GLY A 132 -1.76 -1.12 0.27
CA GLY A 132 -0.61 -0.42 -0.29
C GLY A 132 -0.10 0.73 0.59
N ALA A 133 -1.01 1.56 1.12
CA ALA A 133 -0.67 2.67 1.99
C ALA A 133 -0.02 2.19 3.30
N VAL A 134 -0.63 1.20 3.96
CA VAL A 134 -0.09 0.60 5.18
C VAL A 134 1.28 -0.03 4.92
N ALA A 135 1.44 -0.76 3.81
CA ALA A 135 2.72 -1.36 3.43
C ALA A 135 3.83 -0.31 3.31
N ARG A 136 3.56 0.82 2.63
CA ARG A 136 4.51 1.94 2.54
C ARG A 136 4.87 2.49 3.90
N MET A 137 3.88 2.75 4.76
CA MET A 137 4.10 3.28 6.10
C MET A 137 5.00 2.36 6.94
N ILE A 138 4.74 1.04 6.92
CA ILE A 138 5.54 0.02 7.60
C ILE A 138 6.96 -0.02 7.05
N MET A 139 7.13 0.05 5.72
CA MET A 139 8.45 -0.04 5.10
C MET A 139 9.34 1.17 5.39
N VAL A 140 8.77 2.37 5.58
CA VAL A 140 9.54 3.59 5.84
C VAL A 140 9.82 3.77 7.34
N HIS A 141 8.83 3.56 8.20
CA HIS A 141 8.94 3.82 9.64
C HIS A 141 8.27 2.71 10.48
N PRO A 142 8.80 1.47 10.45
CA PRO A 142 8.19 0.34 11.16
C PRO A 142 8.07 0.57 12.67
N GLU A 143 8.99 1.33 13.26
CA GLU A 143 9.00 1.72 14.68
C GLU A 143 7.84 2.64 15.07
N SER A 144 7.26 3.33 14.09
CA SER A 144 6.13 4.26 14.29
C SER A 144 4.76 3.59 14.08
N ILE A 145 4.74 2.29 13.74
CA ILE A 145 3.52 1.53 13.47
C ILE A 145 3.27 0.50 14.59
N PRO A 146 2.08 0.48 15.22
CA PRO A 146 1.71 -0.57 16.15
C PRO A 146 1.39 -1.87 15.39
N LEU A 147 2.44 -2.56 14.91
CA LEU A 147 2.33 -3.73 14.03
C LEU A 147 1.43 -4.84 14.59
N ASN A 148 1.43 -5.08 15.90
CA ASN A 148 0.53 -6.04 16.54
C ASN A 148 -0.96 -5.72 16.35
N GLN A 149 -1.31 -4.45 16.20
CA GLN A 149 -2.67 -4.01 15.91
C GLN A 149 -2.93 -3.91 14.42
N VAL A 150 -1.93 -3.57 13.61
CA VAL A 150 -2.13 -3.33 12.16
C VAL A 150 -2.11 -4.62 11.34
N LEU A 151 -1.19 -5.54 11.64
CA LEU A 151 -0.96 -6.75 10.83
C LEU A 151 -2.19 -7.66 10.67
N PRO A 152 -3.03 -7.91 11.69
CA PRO A 152 -4.20 -8.77 11.53
C PRO A 152 -5.19 -8.27 10.47
N PHE A 153 -5.44 -6.96 10.43
CA PHE A 153 -6.36 -6.36 9.45
C PHE A 153 -5.71 -6.21 8.08
N PHE A 154 -4.42 -5.85 8.06
CA PHE A 154 -3.62 -5.77 6.85
C PHE A 154 -3.57 -7.12 6.12
N LEU A 155 -3.29 -8.23 6.82
CA LEU A 155 -3.27 -9.57 6.22
C LEU A 155 -4.66 -10.07 5.83
N LYS A 156 -5.72 -9.72 6.58
CA LYS A 156 -7.11 -10.09 6.23
C LYS A 156 -7.55 -9.51 4.88
N ALA A 157 -6.96 -8.37 4.48
CA ALA A 157 -7.23 -7.75 3.20
C ALA A 157 -6.47 -8.39 2.02
N LEU A 158 -5.59 -9.35 2.28
CA LEU A 158 -4.82 -10.05 1.26
C LEU A 158 -5.45 -11.41 0.89
N PRO A 159 -5.26 -11.90 -0.35
CA PRO A 159 -4.52 -11.26 -1.45
C PRO A 159 -5.25 -10.04 -2.01
N LEU A 160 -4.50 -9.17 -2.71
CA LEU A 160 -5.09 -8.08 -3.49
C LEU A 160 -6.01 -8.64 -4.58
N LYS A 161 -7.06 -7.90 -4.93
CA LYS A 161 -8.15 -8.44 -5.76
C LYS A 161 -8.37 -7.69 -7.06
N GLU A 162 -8.23 -6.36 -7.05
CA GLU A 162 -8.53 -5.48 -8.17
C GLU A 162 -7.31 -4.66 -8.57
N ASP A 163 -6.63 -4.01 -7.61
CA ASP A 163 -5.50 -3.12 -7.89
C ASP A 163 -4.15 -3.81 -7.65
N HIS A 164 -3.71 -4.57 -8.67
CA HIS A 164 -2.44 -5.28 -8.63
C HIS A 164 -1.20 -4.38 -8.87
N GLU A 165 -1.36 -3.07 -9.12
CA GLU A 165 -0.21 -2.15 -9.14
C GLU A 165 0.43 -2.03 -7.74
N GLU A 166 -0.37 -2.28 -6.69
CA GLU A 166 0.07 -2.28 -5.29
C GLU A 166 0.78 -3.57 -4.86
N SER A 167 0.69 -4.65 -5.64
CA SER A 167 1.20 -5.98 -5.27
C SER A 167 2.66 -5.97 -4.86
N MET A 168 3.53 -5.35 -5.68
CA MET A 168 4.97 -5.31 -5.38
C MET A 168 5.25 -4.63 -4.04
N THR A 169 4.57 -3.52 -3.74
CA THR A 169 4.72 -2.79 -2.49
C THR A 169 4.27 -3.64 -1.30
N VAL A 170 3.06 -4.20 -1.40
CA VAL A 170 2.41 -4.99 -0.34
C VAL A 170 3.21 -6.24 -0.01
N TYR A 171 3.53 -7.05 -1.02
CA TYR A 171 4.23 -8.32 -0.79
C TYR A 171 5.72 -8.12 -0.49
N THR A 172 6.32 -6.98 -0.87
CA THR A 172 7.64 -6.59 -0.35
C THR A 172 7.60 -6.32 1.14
N CYS A 173 6.62 -5.55 1.61
CA CYS A 173 6.45 -5.28 3.03
C CYS A 173 6.29 -6.59 3.83
N VAL A 174 5.33 -7.44 3.45
CA VAL A 174 5.06 -8.72 4.11
C VAL A 174 6.30 -9.61 4.11
N SER A 175 6.94 -9.77 2.95
CA SER A 175 8.12 -10.63 2.83
C SER A 175 9.29 -10.11 3.65
N THR A 176 9.50 -8.79 3.71
CA THR A 176 10.58 -8.19 4.50
C THR A 176 10.40 -8.44 6.00
N LEU A 177 9.17 -8.30 6.51
CA LEU A 177 8.85 -8.64 7.89
C LEU A 177 9.08 -10.13 8.19
N VAL A 178 8.72 -11.03 7.27
CA VAL A 178 8.95 -12.47 7.43
C VAL A 178 10.44 -12.81 7.40
N LEU A 179 11.18 -12.29 6.43
CA LEU A 179 12.61 -12.55 6.25
C LEU A 179 13.46 -11.98 7.40
N SER A 180 13.02 -10.87 8.00
CA SER A 180 13.62 -10.33 9.23
C SER A 180 13.24 -11.12 10.49
N SER A 181 12.43 -12.19 10.35
CA SER A 181 11.92 -13.00 11.45
C SER A 181 11.22 -12.15 12.52
N ASN A 182 10.48 -11.13 12.08
CA ASN A 182 9.79 -10.21 12.99
C ASN A 182 8.72 -10.98 13.80
N PRO A 183 8.74 -10.93 15.14
CA PRO A 183 7.87 -11.77 15.97
C PRO A 183 6.37 -11.48 15.78
N GLN A 184 5.99 -10.25 15.42
CA GLN A 184 4.58 -9.87 15.26
C GLN A 184 3.98 -10.43 13.97
N ILE A 185 4.76 -10.52 12.88
CA ILE A 185 4.26 -11.20 11.67
C ILE A 185 4.35 -12.72 11.81
N LEU A 186 5.38 -13.23 12.50
CA LEU A 186 5.53 -14.66 12.74
C LEU A 186 4.44 -15.26 13.66
N SER A 187 3.75 -14.43 14.46
CA SER A 187 2.54 -14.90 15.17
C SER A 187 1.33 -15.16 14.27
N LEU A 188 1.41 -14.79 12.98
CA LEU A 188 0.34 -14.91 11.99
C LEU A 188 0.71 -15.88 10.85
N VAL A 189 1.59 -16.84 11.11
CA VAL A 189 2.06 -17.83 10.12
C VAL A 189 0.91 -18.60 9.43
N PRO A 190 -0.13 -19.08 10.14
CA PRO A 190 -1.26 -19.75 9.48
C PRO A 190 -1.92 -18.87 8.42
N GLU A 191 -2.16 -17.60 8.70
CA GLU A 191 -2.73 -16.62 7.77
C GLU A 191 -1.78 -16.36 6.59
N LEU A 192 -0.48 -16.19 6.86
CA LEU A 192 0.53 -15.97 5.83
C LEU A 192 0.60 -17.13 4.83
N VAL A 193 0.57 -18.38 5.31
CA VAL A 193 0.60 -19.56 4.42
C VAL A 193 -0.60 -19.57 3.48
N ASN A 194 -1.79 -19.22 3.99
CA ASN A 194 -2.99 -19.13 3.17
C ASN A 194 -2.92 -18.00 2.14
N VAL A 195 -2.40 -16.82 2.52
CA VAL A 195 -2.20 -15.70 1.58
C VAL A 195 -1.17 -16.09 0.52
N PHE A 196 -0.02 -16.63 0.92
CA PHE A 196 1.06 -17.00 0.00
C PHE A 196 0.62 -18.06 -1.00
N ALA A 197 -0.16 -19.05 -0.58
CA ALA A 197 -0.76 -20.04 -1.45
C ALA A 197 -1.62 -19.41 -2.56
N GLN A 198 -2.47 -18.45 -2.20
CA GLN A 198 -3.36 -17.76 -3.13
C GLN A 198 -2.58 -16.87 -4.11
N VAL A 199 -1.56 -16.16 -3.62
CA VAL A 199 -0.73 -15.27 -4.47
C VAL A 199 0.08 -16.06 -5.48
N VAL A 200 0.70 -17.18 -5.07
CA VAL A 200 1.55 -17.97 -5.96
C VAL A 200 0.74 -18.59 -7.11
N ILE A 201 -0.49 -19.04 -6.86
CA ILE A 201 -1.35 -19.60 -7.91
C ILE A 201 -2.06 -18.53 -8.75
N SER A 202 -2.21 -17.30 -8.24
CA SER A 202 -3.00 -16.25 -8.89
C SER A 202 -2.49 -15.96 -10.32
N PRO A 203 -3.36 -15.95 -11.34
CA PRO A 203 -2.97 -15.57 -12.70
C PRO A 203 -2.71 -14.06 -12.85
N ASN A 204 -3.21 -13.25 -11.92
CA ASN A 204 -3.10 -11.79 -11.97
C ASN A 204 -1.78 -11.27 -11.40
N GLU A 205 -1.08 -12.09 -10.61
CA GLU A 205 0.16 -11.72 -9.95
C GLU A 205 1.38 -11.97 -10.84
N THR A 206 2.33 -11.04 -10.82
CA THR A 206 3.54 -11.12 -11.65
C THR A 206 4.50 -12.20 -11.13
N PRO A 207 5.39 -12.73 -12.00
CA PRO A 207 6.45 -13.66 -11.57
C PRO A 207 7.32 -13.11 -10.44
N GLU A 208 7.58 -11.80 -10.42
CA GLU A 208 8.39 -11.12 -9.42
C GLU A 208 7.72 -11.15 -8.04
N VAL A 209 6.42 -10.85 -7.98
CA VAL A 209 5.61 -10.95 -6.76
C VAL A 209 5.63 -12.39 -6.22
N LYS A 210 5.37 -13.36 -7.10
CA LYS A 210 5.35 -14.79 -6.74
C LYS A 210 6.72 -15.26 -6.22
N ALA A 211 7.80 -14.82 -6.86
CA ALA A 211 9.16 -15.13 -6.40
C ALA A 211 9.45 -14.52 -5.03
N GLN A 212 8.97 -13.32 -4.75
CA GLN A 212 9.14 -12.64 -3.47
C GLN A 212 8.41 -13.35 -2.33
N VAL A 213 7.13 -13.66 -2.54
CA VAL A 213 6.32 -14.47 -1.62
C VAL A 213 6.91 -15.86 -1.43
N GLY A 214 7.35 -16.50 -2.52
CA GLY A 214 8.01 -17.79 -2.50
C GLY A 214 9.25 -17.80 -1.61
N ARG A 215 10.12 -16.78 -1.70
CA ARG A 215 11.30 -16.64 -0.82
C ARG A 215 10.91 -16.51 0.65
N ALA A 216 9.88 -15.71 0.96
CA ALA A 216 9.38 -15.58 2.33
C ALA A 216 8.82 -16.91 2.85
N PHE A 217 8.10 -17.66 2.02
CA PHE A 217 7.62 -18.99 2.35
C PHE A 217 8.77 -19.99 2.60
N SER A 218 9.80 -20.01 1.75
CA SER A 218 11.00 -20.84 1.97
C SER A 218 11.65 -20.57 3.33
N HIS A 219 11.69 -19.29 3.73
CA HIS A 219 12.20 -18.89 5.04
C HIS A 219 11.36 -19.44 6.19
N LEU A 220 10.03 -19.36 6.10
CA LEU A 220 9.13 -19.99 7.08
C LEU A 220 9.37 -21.50 7.20
N ILE A 221 9.56 -22.20 6.07
CA ILE A 221 9.89 -23.63 6.08
C ILE A 221 11.21 -23.88 6.82
N SER A 222 12.22 -23.03 6.62
CA SER A 222 13.51 -23.15 7.32
C SER A 222 13.42 -22.93 8.84
N LEU A 223 12.50 -22.06 9.29
CA LEU A 223 12.30 -21.75 10.70
C LEU A 223 11.49 -22.82 11.44
N TYR A 224 10.42 -23.31 10.82
CA TYR A 224 9.42 -24.16 11.49
C TYR A 224 9.51 -25.65 11.12
N GLY A 225 10.17 -25.98 9.99
CA GLY A 225 10.37 -27.34 9.53
C GLY A 225 9.07 -28.16 9.52
N GLN A 226 9.06 -29.26 10.28
CA GLN A 226 7.90 -30.17 10.35
C GLN A 226 6.63 -29.53 10.93
N GLN A 227 6.74 -28.44 11.70
CA GLN A 227 5.57 -27.75 12.26
C GLN A 227 4.70 -27.10 11.16
N MET A 228 5.22 -26.95 9.94
CA MET A 228 4.46 -26.44 8.79
C MET A 228 3.52 -27.48 8.16
N GLN A 229 3.73 -28.78 8.40
CA GLN A 229 2.98 -29.85 7.75
C GLN A 229 1.46 -29.79 7.95
N PRO A 230 0.93 -29.52 9.15
CA PRO A 230 -0.51 -29.37 9.35
C PRO A 230 -1.10 -28.21 8.53
N LEU A 231 -0.36 -27.10 8.41
CA LEU A 231 -0.80 -25.94 7.64
C LEU A 231 -0.86 -26.25 6.15
N LEU A 232 0.16 -26.92 5.61
CA LEU A 232 0.21 -27.31 4.20
C LEU A 232 -0.84 -28.37 3.85
N SER A 233 -1.14 -29.28 4.79
CA SER A 233 -2.15 -30.31 4.61
C SER A 233 -3.58 -29.77 4.59
N ASN A 234 -3.81 -28.59 5.20
CA ASN A 234 -5.10 -27.91 5.18
C ASN A 234 -5.36 -27.12 3.88
N LEU A 235 -4.34 -26.95 3.03
CA LEU A 235 -4.49 -26.31 1.73
C LEU A 235 -5.10 -27.26 0.69
N SER A 236 -5.72 -26.68 -0.34
CA SER A 236 -6.09 -27.47 -1.52
C SER A 236 -4.84 -28.06 -2.19
N PRO A 237 -4.95 -29.21 -2.89
CA PRO A 237 -3.79 -29.79 -3.58
C PRO A 237 -3.10 -28.82 -4.54
N ALA A 238 -3.87 -27.96 -5.23
CA ALA A 238 -3.33 -26.96 -6.15
C ALA A 238 -2.47 -25.92 -5.41
N HIS A 239 -2.96 -25.40 -4.28
CA HIS A 239 -2.24 -24.45 -3.44
C HIS A 239 -0.98 -25.07 -2.81
N ALA A 240 -1.10 -26.28 -2.26
CA ALA A 240 0.03 -26.99 -1.66
C ALA A 240 1.15 -27.25 -2.68
N ASN A 241 0.79 -27.71 -3.89
CA ASN A 241 1.74 -27.95 -4.98
C ASN A 241 2.42 -26.67 -5.45
N ALA A 242 1.67 -25.57 -5.55
CA ALA A 242 2.21 -24.27 -5.96
C ALA A 242 3.27 -23.75 -4.96
N LEU A 243 3.00 -23.88 -3.65
CA LEU A 243 3.98 -23.52 -2.61
C LEU A 243 5.16 -24.49 -2.53
N ALA A 244 4.95 -25.79 -2.77
CA ALA A 244 5.99 -26.80 -2.75
C ALA A 244 7.14 -26.50 -3.73
N ALA A 245 6.86 -25.82 -4.84
CA ALA A 245 7.87 -25.37 -5.80
C ALA A 245 8.92 -24.43 -5.20
N PHE A 246 8.61 -23.77 -4.08
CA PHE A 246 9.50 -22.86 -3.36
C PHE A 246 10.09 -23.48 -2.08
N SER A 247 9.74 -24.72 -1.75
CA SER A 247 10.36 -25.38 -0.60
C SER A 247 11.84 -25.68 -0.91
N PRO A 248 12.77 -25.42 0.04
CA PRO A 248 14.17 -25.78 -0.18
C PRO A 248 14.26 -27.28 -0.46
N LYS A 249 14.99 -27.64 -1.52
CA LYS A 249 15.29 -29.04 -1.82
C LYS A 249 16.20 -29.56 -0.70
N SER A 250 15.71 -30.58 0.01
CA SER A 250 16.48 -31.35 1.00
C SER A 250 17.75 -31.93 0.42
#